data_AF-A0A1G3PNA1-F1
#
_entry.id   AF-A0A1G3PNA1-F1
#
_cell.length_a   1.000
_cell.length_b   1.000
_cell.length_c   1.000
_cell.angle_alpha   90.00
_cell.angle_beta   90.00
_cell.angle_gamma   90.00
#
_symmetry.space_group_name_H-M   'P 1'
#
loop_
_entity.id
_entity.type
_entity.pdbx_description
1 polymer ?
#
loop_
_entity_poly.entity_id
_entity_poly.type
_entity_poly.pdbx_seq_one_letter_code
_entity_poly.pdbx_strand_id
1 'polypeptide(L)' 'MGRNMCVIHFEKADTSYEGSYQAINFLFARDVMLDKYEFVNREQDMGIPGLRKAKESYLPAMMVEKYNIEKETG' A
#
# COMPACT_ATOMS: atom_id res chain seq x y z
N MET A 1 0.04 14.72 0.79
CA MET A 1 0.97 13.62 1.17
C MET A 1 2.14 14.24 1.91
N GLY A 2 2.45 13.74 3.11
CA GLY A 2 3.51 14.31 3.95
C GLY A 2 4.91 14.00 3.40
N ARG A 3 5.91 14.78 3.81
CA ARG A 3 7.31 14.60 3.37
C ARG A 3 7.99 13.31 3.87
N ASN A 4 7.33 12.54 4.73
CA ASN A 4 7.88 11.35 5.38
C ASN A 4 7.18 10.04 4.97
N MET A 5 6.88 9.88 3.68
CA MET A 5 6.32 8.63 3.16
C MET A 5 6.78 8.34 1.74
N CYS A 6 6.96 7.05 1.44
CA CYS A 6 7.06 6.55 0.08
C CYS A 6 5.70 6.03 -0.40
N VAL A 7 5.39 6.23 -1.67
CA VAL A 7 4.17 5.73 -2.30
C VAL A 7 4.54 4.68 -3.34
N ILE A 8 3.95 3.50 -3.22
CA ILE A 8 4.10 2.43 -4.21
C ILE A 8 2.98 2.57 -5.24
N HIS A 9 3.30 3.09 -6.43
CA HIS A 9 2.33 3.24 -7.51
C HIS A 9 1.97 1.91 -8.17
N PHE A 10 2.95 1.02 -8.33
CA PHE A 10 2.76 -0.28 -8.97
C PHE A 10 3.62 -1.33 -8.29
N GLU A 11 3.07 -2.54 -8.23
CA GLU A 11 3.76 -3.74 -7.77
C GLU A 11 3.34 -4.88 -8.68
N LYS A 12 4.32 -5.58 -9.25
CA LYS A 12 4.10 -6.72 -10.14
C LYS A 12 5.13 -7.78 -9.83
N ALA A 13 4.67 -9.01 -9.71
CA ALA A 13 5.52 -10.18 -9.59
C ALA A 13 4.91 -11.34 -10.38
N ASP A 14 5.76 -12.28 -10.79
CA ASP A 14 5.34 -13.49 -11.47
C ASP A 14 4.58 -14.41 -10.50
N THR A 15 3.33 -14.73 -10.85
CA THR A 15 2.42 -15.55 -10.04
C THR A 15 2.73 -17.05 -10.12
N SER A 16 3.61 -17.47 -11.02
CA SER A 16 4.13 -18.85 -11.04
C SER A 16 4.96 -19.18 -9.81
N TYR A 17 5.41 -18.17 -9.06
CA TYR A 17 6.15 -18.31 -7.81
C TYR A 17 5.28 -17.91 -6.63
N GLU A 18 4.98 -18.88 -5.77
CA GLU A 18 4.28 -18.62 -4.52
C GLU A 18 5.09 -17.66 -3.63
N GLY A 19 4.42 -16.66 -3.06
CA GLY A 19 5.09 -15.69 -2.19
C GLY A 19 5.82 -14.56 -2.92
N SER A 20 5.79 -14.51 -4.26
CA SER A 20 6.57 -13.53 -5.04
C SER A 20 6.21 -12.07 -4.74
N TYR A 21 4.93 -11.77 -4.58
CA TYR A 21 4.44 -10.45 -4.13
C TYR A 21 4.92 -10.15 -2.70
N GLN A 22 4.90 -11.13 -1.80
CA GLN A 22 5.38 -10.95 -0.44
C GLN A 22 6.89 -10.67 -0.41
N ALA A 23 7.65 -11.40 -1.22
CA ALA A 23 9.10 -11.25 -1.34
C ALA A 23 9.48 -9.86 -1.87
N ILE A 24 8.87 -9.41 -2.98
CA ILE A 24 9.21 -8.09 -3.55
C ILE A 24 8.88 -6.95 -2.58
N ASN A 25 7.77 -7.04 -1.84
CA ASN A 25 7.42 -6.07 -0.80
C ASN A 25 8.44 -6.02 0.33
N PHE A 26 8.81 -7.19 0.86
CA PHE A 26 9.77 -7.29 1.95
C PHE A 26 11.13 -6.72 1.53
N LEU A 27 11.63 -7.12 0.36
CA LEU A 27 12.91 -6.66 -0.17
C LEU A 27 12.89 -5.15 -0.41
N PHE A 28 11.82 -4.61 -1.01
CA PHE A 28 11.72 -3.18 -1.25
C PHE A 28 11.67 -2.37 0.06
N ALA A 29 10.88 -2.81 1.04
CA ALA A 29 10.82 -2.17 2.34
C ALA A 29 12.18 -2.20 3.06
N ARG A 30 12.86 -3.35 3.05
CA ARG A 30 14.16 -3.55 3.70
C ARG A 30 15.28 -2.77 3.02
N ASP A 31 15.37 -2.82 1.70
CA ASP A 31 16.57 -2.37 0.97
C ASP A 31 16.45 -0.93 0.46
N VAL A 32 15.23 -0.46 0.20
CA VAL A 32 15.01 0.84 -0.46
C VAL A 32 14.45 1.87 0.52
N MET A 33 13.56 1.45 1.42
CA MET A 33 12.78 2.35 2.29
C MET A 33 13.35 2.50 3.69
N LEU A 34 13.97 1.45 4.22
CA LEU A 34 14.58 1.45 5.54
C LEU A 34 15.49 2.67 5.70
N ASP A 35 15.37 3.36 6.83
CA ASP A 35 16.08 4.60 7.19
C ASP A 35 15.76 5.86 6.36
N LYS A 36 14.92 5.78 5.31
CA LYS A 36 14.56 6.94 4.46
C LYS A 36 13.17 7.48 4.72
N TYR A 37 12.22 6.60 5.03
CA TYR A 37 10.82 6.97 5.23
C TYR A 37 10.24 6.19 6.40
N GLU A 38 9.46 6.88 7.23
CA GLU A 38 8.74 6.27 8.34
C GLU A 38 7.53 5.43 7.86
N PHE A 39 6.91 5.84 6.75
CA PHE A 39 5.71 5.19 6.24
C PHE A 39 5.84 4.76 4.77
N VAL A 40 5.24 3.61 4.47
CA VAL A 40 5.02 3.15 3.09
C VAL A 40 3.52 3.15 2.81
N ASN A 41 3.10 3.99 1.87
CA ASN A 41 1.73 4.01 1.37
C ASN A 41 1.58 3.01 0.22
N ARG A 42 0.80 1.95 0.46
CA ARG A 42 0.52 0.87 -0.50
C ARG A 42 -0.79 1.06 -1.28
N GLU A 43 -1.27 2.30 -1.40
CA GLU A 43 -2.47 2.69 -2.15
C GLU A 43 -3.77 1.99 -1.69
N GLN A 44 -4.88 2.21 -2.39
CA GLN A 44 -6.20 1.64 -2.07
C GLN A 44 -6.37 0.20 -2.59
N ASP A 45 -7.23 -0.59 -1.95
CA ASP A 45 -7.57 -1.97 -2.34
C ASP A 45 -8.67 -2.06 -3.42
N MET A 46 -9.21 -0.92 -3.87
CA MET A 46 -10.28 -0.84 -4.87
C MET A 46 -11.56 -1.61 -4.50
N GLY A 47 -11.76 -1.95 -3.22
CA GLY A 47 -12.89 -2.80 -2.78
C GLY A 47 -12.71 -4.29 -3.10
N ILE A 48 -11.53 -4.73 -3.54
CA ILE A 48 -11.25 -6.14 -3.84
C ILE A 48 -10.91 -6.88 -2.54
N PRO A 49 -11.73 -7.84 -2.06
CA PRO A 49 -11.54 -8.45 -0.74
C PRO A 49 -10.19 -9.17 -0.57
N GLY A 50 -9.72 -9.85 -1.62
CA GLY A 50 -8.41 -10.51 -1.61
C GLY A 50 -7.26 -9.50 -1.46
N LEU A 51 -7.38 -8.33 -2.09
CA LEU A 51 -6.37 -7.28 -2.01
C LEU A 51 -6.42 -6.57 -0.65
N ARG A 52 -7.61 -6.33 -0.10
CA ARG A 52 -7.79 -5.84 1.28
C ARG A 52 -7.10 -6.76 2.27
N LYS A 53 -7.39 -8.06 2.22
CA LYS A 53 -6.78 -9.08 3.10
C LYS A 53 -5.26 -9.12 2.97
N ALA A 54 -4.74 -9.02 1.75
CA ALA A 54 -3.29 -8.98 1.49
C ALA A 54 -2.62 -7.72 2.07
N LYS A 55 -3.30 -6.58 2.15
CA LYS A 55 -2.77 -5.37 2.78
C LYS A 55 -2.85 -5.43 4.30
N GLU A 56 -3.96 -5.96 4.83
CA GLU A 56 -4.16 -6.16 6.27
C GLU A 56 -3.16 -7.13 6.88
N SER A 57 -2.71 -8.15 6.13
CA SER A 57 -1.73 -9.12 6.62
C SER A 57 -0.37 -8.51 6.96
N TYR A 58 -0.09 -7.28 6.50
CA TYR A 58 1.12 -6.53 6.87
C TYR A 58 0.96 -5.70 8.15
N LEU A 59 -0.18 -5.79 8.85
CA LEU A 59 -0.48 -5.03 10.07
C LEU A 59 -0.26 -3.53 9.87
N PRO A 60 -1.02 -2.90 8.95
CA PRO A 60 -0.79 -1.50 8.60
C PRO A 60 -0.96 -0.59 9.83
N ALA A 61 -0.04 0.35 10.01
CA ALA A 61 -0.13 1.34 11.08
C ALA A 61 -1.41 2.19 10.98
N MET A 62 -1.91 2.41 9.76
CA MET A 62 -3.10 3.21 9.48
C MET A 62 -3.84 2.67 8.24
N MET A 63 -5.17 2.76 8.27
CA MET A 63 -6.04 2.62 7.09
C MET A 63 -6.76 3.96 6.90
N VAL A 64 -6.45 4.66 5.81
CA VAL A 64 -6.94 6.04 5.59
C VAL A 64 -8.26 6.02 4.83
N GLU A 65 -9.30 6.62 5.43
CA GLU A 65 -10.58 6.85 4.75
C GLU A 65 -10.45 8.03 3.76
N LYS A 66 -10.96 7.82 2.54
CA LYS A 66 -11.04 8.86 1.51
C LYS A 66 -12.49 9.30 1.37
N TYR A 67 -12.72 10.61 1.37
CA TYR A 67 -14.04 11.20 1.23
C TYR A 67 -14.12 12.01 -0.07
N ASN A 68 -15.25 11.91 -0.76
CA ASN A 68 -15.61 12.83 -1.82
C ASN A 68 -16.45 13.96 -1.21
N ILE A 69 -16.05 15.21 -1.43
CA ILE A 69 -16.79 16.38 -0.97
C ILE A 69 -17.53 16.95 -2.18
N GLU A 70 -18.85 16.96 -2.11
CA GLU A 70 -19.72 17.58 -3.11
C GLU A 70 -20.37 18.83 -2.51
N LYS A 71 -20.57 19.86 -3.33
CA LYS A 71 -21.32 21.05 -2.91
C LYS A 71 -22.80 20.72 -3.00
N GLU A 72 -23.55 21.04 -1.96
CA GLU A 72 -25.02 21.04 -2.03
C GLU A 72 -25.46 22.06 -3.09
N THR A 73 -26.04 21.56 -4.17
CA THR A 73 -26.72 22.41 -5.16
C THR A 73 -28.20 22.38 -4.79
N GLY A 74 -28.70 23.51 -4.28
CA GLY A 74 -30.13 23.74 -4.04
C GLY A 74 -30.91 24.04 -5.31
#